data_AF-A0AAE3K730-F1
#
_entry.id   AF-A0AAE3K730-F1
#
_cell.length_a   1.000
_cell.length_b   1.000
_cell.length_c   1.000
_cell.angle_alpha   90.00
_cell.angle_beta   90.00
_cell.angle_gamma   90.00
#
_symmetry.space_group_name_H-M   'P 1'
#
loop_
_entity.id
_entity.type
_entity.pdbx_description
1 polymer ?
#
loop_
_entity_poly.entity_id
_entity_poly.type
_entity_poly.pdbx_seq_one_letter_code
_entity_poly.pdbx_strand_id
1 'polypeptide(L)'
;MSRNETEEVAVGVIHGTQVIDPGMGGVGPTLGTDEATNQFRPSLVDEPTTLVGIALLGSASCTGDSKTDKRIENPDHSIPAYAISHGTTVYKCPNQTFRRFHLVDDNLSLAYYPRLTEVAGAFGAELVGEITSQLRESTDEYSDLLDVIERKVAHEANVERGVLQ
;
A
#
# COMPACT_ATOMS: atom_id res chain seq x y z
N MET A 1 -27.35 21.42 12.58
CA MET A 1 -25.88 21.55 12.61
C MET A 1 -25.33 20.20 12.17
N SER A 2 -24.90 20.08 10.91
CA SER A 2 -24.34 18.82 10.40
C SER A 2 -22.95 18.65 11.00
N ARG A 3 -22.72 17.54 11.70
CA ARG A 3 -21.38 17.13 12.13
C ARG A 3 -20.59 16.91 10.84
N ASN A 4 -19.54 17.68 10.59
CA ASN A 4 -18.57 17.29 9.57
C ASN A 4 -17.95 15.99 10.09
N GLU A 5 -18.43 14.85 9.61
CA GLU A 5 -17.86 13.55 9.96
C GLU A 5 -16.44 13.52 9.41
N THR A 6 -15.48 13.61 10.32
CA THR A 6 -14.07 13.39 10.01
C THR A 6 -13.89 11.89 9.91
N GLU A 7 -13.56 11.41 8.71
CA GLU A 7 -13.30 9.99 8.45
C GLU A 7 -11.80 9.70 8.61
N GLU A 8 -11.43 8.62 9.29
CA GLU A 8 -10.03 8.15 9.30
C GLU A 8 -9.75 7.35 8.03
N VAL A 9 -8.66 7.68 7.34
CA VAL A 9 -8.21 7.01 6.13
C VAL A 9 -6.82 6.42 6.35
N ALA A 10 -6.62 5.19 5.89
CA ALA A 10 -5.30 4.58 5.83
C ALA A 10 -4.68 4.88 4.46
N VAL A 11 -3.38 5.20 4.46
CA VAL A 11 -2.59 5.43 3.25
C VAL A 11 -1.63 4.27 3.08
N GLY A 12 -1.61 3.68 1.90
CA GLY A 12 -0.76 2.54 1.58
C GLY A 12 -0.30 2.53 0.14
N VAL A 13 0.71 1.70 -0.13
CA VAL A 13 1.23 1.44 -1.47
C VAL A 13 1.05 -0.02 -1.83
N ILE A 14 0.74 -0.28 -3.09
CA ILE A 14 0.69 -1.64 -3.61
C ILE A 14 2.13 -2.12 -3.79
N HIS A 15 2.51 -3.19 -3.09
CA HIS A 15 3.86 -3.76 -3.15
C HIS A 15 3.91 -5.12 -3.85
N GLY A 16 2.76 -5.67 -4.26
CA GLY A 16 2.71 -6.93 -4.97
C GLY A 16 1.34 -7.21 -5.56
N THR A 17 1.32 -7.88 -6.71
CA THR A 17 0.12 -8.39 -7.36
C THR A 17 0.36 -9.84 -7.74
N GLN A 18 -0.57 -10.72 -7.39
CA GLN A 18 -0.51 -12.14 -7.72
C GLN A 18 -1.82 -12.58 -8.32
N VAL A 19 -1.77 -13.20 -9.49
CA VAL A 19 -2.94 -13.89 -10.07
C VAL A 19 -3.02 -15.27 -9.44
N ILE A 20 -4.14 -15.56 -8.81
CA ILE A 20 -4.45 -16.84 -8.17
C ILE A 20 -5.50 -17.53 -9.03
N ASP A 21 -5.16 -18.72 -9.52
CA ASP A 21 -6.13 -19.64 -10.11
C ASP A 21 -6.70 -20.54 -9.01
N PRO A 22 -7.96 -20.32 -8.57
CA PRO A 22 -8.57 -21.14 -7.53
C PRO A 22 -8.73 -22.62 -7.95
N GLY A 23 -8.77 -22.91 -9.26
CA GLY A 23 -8.89 -24.28 -9.79
C GLY A 23 -7.64 -25.15 -9.57
N MET A 24 -6.47 -24.54 -9.39
CA MET A 24 -5.20 -25.26 -9.21
C MET A 24 -4.92 -25.68 -7.76
N GLY A 25 -5.65 -25.14 -6.78
CA GLY A 25 -5.54 -25.54 -5.36
C GLY A 25 -6.26 -26.85 -5.00
N GLY A 26 -7.09 -27.37 -5.92
CA GLY A 26 -7.92 -28.56 -5.70
C GLY A 26 -7.35 -29.88 -6.25
N VAL A 27 -6.16 -29.87 -6.88
CA VAL A 27 -5.59 -31.06 -7.54
C VAL A 27 -4.69 -31.85 -6.57
N GLY A 28 -5.23 -32.18 -5.39
CA GLY A 28 -4.69 -33.23 -4.52
C GLY A 28 -5.43 -34.55 -4.77
N PRO A 29 -4.89 -35.72 -4.37
CA PRO A 29 -5.62 -36.98 -4.49
C PRO A 29 -6.93 -36.90 -3.69
N THR A 30 -8.06 -36.80 -4.38
CA THR A 30 -9.39 -36.80 -3.79
C THR A 30 -9.68 -38.21 -3.29
N LEU A 31 -9.82 -38.36 -1.97
CA LEU A 31 -10.38 -39.58 -1.38
C LEU A 31 -11.88 -39.59 -1.63
N GLY A 32 -12.33 -40.46 -2.52
CA GLY A 32 -13.75 -40.79 -2.68
C GLY A 32 -14.33 -40.37 -4.03
N THR A 33 -14.52 -41.35 -4.89
CA THR A 33 -15.60 -41.33 -5.88
C THR A 33 -16.91 -41.50 -5.11
N ASP A 34 -17.60 -40.41 -4.78
CA ASP A 34 -19.01 -40.48 -4.44
C ASP A 34 -19.69 -39.14 -4.80
N GLU A 35 -20.83 -39.27 -5.46
CA GLU A 35 -21.73 -38.20 -5.95
C GLU A 35 -22.17 -37.21 -4.84
N ALA A 36 -21.87 -37.51 -3.58
CA ALA A 36 -22.14 -36.69 -2.40
C ALA A 36 -21.22 -35.45 -2.26
N THR A 37 -20.07 -35.41 -2.93
CA THR A 37 -19.11 -34.29 -2.78
C THR A 37 -19.51 -33.04 -3.58
N ASN A 38 -20.46 -33.17 -4.53
CA ASN A 38 -20.92 -32.05 -5.34
C ASN A 38 -21.87 -31.11 -4.58
N GLN A 39 -22.40 -31.55 -3.43
CA GLN A 39 -23.32 -30.77 -2.59
C GLN A 39 -22.60 -29.83 -1.61
N PHE A 40 -21.28 -30.01 -1.44
CA PHE A 40 -20.43 -29.25 -0.51
C PHE A 40 -19.32 -28.47 -1.23
N ARG A 41 -19.52 -28.11 -2.50
CA ARG A 41 -18.76 -27.04 -3.12
C ARG A 41 -19.48 -25.73 -2.80
N PRO A 42 -19.16 -25.02 -1.68
CA PRO A 42 -19.55 -23.61 -1.60
C PRO A 42 -19.03 -22.98 -2.88
N SER A 43 -19.81 -22.11 -3.52
CA SER A 43 -19.50 -21.54 -4.83
C SER A 43 -18.06 -21.01 -4.88
N LEU A 44 -17.12 -21.87 -5.23
CA LEU A 44 -15.77 -21.46 -5.56
C LEU A 44 -15.98 -20.69 -6.85
N VAL A 45 -15.64 -19.42 -6.78
CA VAL A 45 -15.58 -18.59 -7.98
C VAL A 45 -14.53 -19.27 -8.86
N ASP A 46 -14.96 -19.92 -9.94
CA ASP A 46 -14.08 -20.60 -10.90
C ASP A 46 -13.28 -19.60 -11.77
N GLU A 47 -13.25 -18.32 -11.38
CA GLU A 47 -12.56 -17.25 -12.09
C GLU A 47 -11.22 -16.94 -11.41
N PRO A 48 -10.12 -16.82 -12.20
CA PRO A 48 -8.85 -16.34 -11.69
C PRO A 48 -9.02 -15.02 -10.95
N THR A 49 -8.54 -14.96 -9.71
CA THR A 49 -8.66 -13.78 -8.84
C THR A 49 -7.29 -13.14 -8.65
N THR A 50 -7.23 -11.80 -8.62
CA THR A 50 -5.98 -11.07 -8.34
C THR A 50 -5.92 -10.73 -6.84
N LEU A 51 -4.87 -11.22 -6.17
CA LEU A 51 -4.49 -10.78 -4.84
C LEU A 51 -3.53 -9.59 -4.93
N VAL A 52 -3.77 -8.56 -4.13
CA VAL A 52 -2.92 -7.37 -4.05
C VAL A 52 -2.40 -7.21 -2.63
N GLY A 53 -1.08 -7.09 -2.48
CA GLY A 53 -0.45 -6.72 -1.22
C GLY A 53 -0.38 -5.21 -1.07
N ILE A 54 -0.87 -4.67 0.04
CA ILE A 54 -0.83 -3.24 0.36
C ILE A 54 0.01 -3.03 1.63
N ALA A 55 1.10 -2.28 1.49
CA ALA A 55 1.96 -1.89 2.60
C ALA A 55 1.43 -0.56 3.16
N LEU A 56 1.06 -0.55 4.44
CA LEU A 56 0.53 0.66 5.09
C LEU A 56 1.67 1.64 5.41
N LEU A 57 1.55 2.84 4.85
CA LEU A 57 2.44 3.96 5.11
C LEU A 57 2.00 4.74 6.34
N GLY A 58 0.70 4.79 6.61
CA GLY A 58 0.16 5.38 7.82
C GLY A 58 -1.31 5.74 7.68
N SER A 59 -1.74 6.79 8.38
CA SER A 59 -3.14 7.25 8.40
C SER A 59 -3.25 8.76 8.32
N ALA A 60 -4.44 9.24 8.01
CA ALA A 60 -4.79 10.65 8.13
C ALA A 60 -6.27 10.80 8.45
N SER A 61 -6.65 11.96 8.96
CA SER A 61 -8.05 12.38 8.97
C SER A 61 -8.45 12.90 7.59
N CYS A 62 -9.71 12.73 7.20
CA CYS A 62 -10.23 13.24 5.94
C CYS A 62 -11.45 14.13 6.20
N THR A 63 -11.46 15.32 5.60
CA THR A 63 -12.56 16.27 5.66
C THR A 63 -13.10 16.53 4.26
N GLY A 64 -14.41 16.37 4.07
CA GLY A 64 -15.10 16.72 2.82
C GLY A 64 -15.91 15.62 2.15
N ASP A 65 -16.55 15.95 1.04
CA ASP A 65 -17.38 15.04 0.25
C ASP A 65 -16.49 14.09 -0.58
N SER A 66 -16.82 12.80 -0.48
CA SER A 66 -16.27 11.66 -1.21
C SER A 66 -16.04 11.82 -2.73
N LYS A 67 -16.61 12.85 -3.37
CA LYS A 67 -16.68 12.98 -4.84
C LYS A 67 -15.67 13.93 -5.48
N THR A 68 -15.08 14.87 -4.76
CA THR A 68 -14.48 16.05 -5.43
C THR A 68 -13.04 16.35 -5.11
N ASP A 69 -12.49 15.90 -3.99
CA ASP A 69 -11.05 15.80 -3.70
C ASP A 69 -10.96 15.55 -2.19
N LYS A 70 -10.68 14.29 -1.80
CA LYS A 70 -10.50 13.95 -0.38
C LYS A 70 -9.25 14.67 0.13
N ARG A 71 -9.48 15.81 0.79
CA ARG A 71 -8.44 16.55 1.48
C ARG A 71 -8.17 15.85 2.80
N ILE A 72 -6.95 15.33 2.93
CA ILE A 72 -6.49 14.76 4.19
C ILE A 72 -5.98 15.85 5.13
N GLU A 73 -6.03 15.59 6.42
CA GLU A 73 -5.55 16.43 7.51
C GLU A 73 -4.83 15.53 8.52
N ASN A 74 -3.88 16.09 9.26
CA ASN A 74 -3.12 15.37 10.30
C ASN A 74 -2.51 14.05 9.79
N PRO A 75 -1.64 14.09 8.76
CA PRO A 75 -0.94 12.89 8.32
C PRO A 75 -0.08 12.32 9.44
N ASP A 76 -0.19 11.01 9.64
CA ASP A 76 0.61 10.24 10.57
C ASP A 76 1.23 9.06 9.83
N HIS A 77 2.56 8.92 9.94
CA HIS A 77 3.34 7.84 9.32
C HIS A 77 3.52 6.62 10.25
N SER A 78 2.92 6.67 11.45
CA SER A 78 2.80 5.54 12.36
C SER A 78 1.85 4.47 11.81
N ILE A 79 1.85 3.30 12.43
CA ILE A 79 0.90 2.23 12.06
C ILE A 79 -0.50 2.68 12.53
N PRO A 80 -1.53 2.63 11.66
CA PRO A 80 -2.88 2.97 12.07
C PRO A 80 -3.31 2.17 13.31
N ALA A 81 -3.84 2.85 14.32
CA ALA A 81 -4.26 2.24 15.59
C ALA A 81 -5.57 1.44 15.49
N TYR A 82 -6.09 1.25 14.28
CA TYR A 82 -7.37 0.59 13.99
C TYR A 82 -7.20 -0.49 12.92
N ALA A 83 -8.07 -1.49 12.97
CA ALA A 83 -8.15 -2.50 11.93
C ALA A 83 -8.93 -1.97 10.73
N ILE A 84 -8.42 -2.22 9.52
CA ILE A 84 -9.15 -1.94 8.28
C ILE A 84 -10.25 -3.01 8.13
N SER A 85 -11.49 -2.57 8.05
CA SER A 85 -12.65 -3.46 7.96
C SER A 85 -12.72 -4.18 6.60
N HIS A 86 -13.30 -5.38 6.60
CA HIS A 86 -13.63 -6.05 5.36
C HIS A 86 -14.61 -5.20 4.53
N GLY A 87 -14.37 -5.10 3.22
CA GLY A 87 -15.19 -4.29 2.32
C GLY A 87 -14.91 -2.79 2.36
N THR A 88 -13.87 -2.33 3.06
CA THR A 88 -13.42 -0.93 2.98
C THR A 88 -13.05 -0.57 1.53
N THR A 89 -13.61 0.55 1.05
CA THR A 89 -13.34 1.03 -0.31
C THR A 89 -11.92 1.55 -0.44
N VAL A 90 -11.19 1.04 -1.44
CA VAL A 90 -9.85 1.51 -1.79
C VAL A 90 -9.95 2.51 -2.94
N TYR A 91 -9.27 3.64 -2.81
CA TYR A 91 -9.20 4.68 -3.83
C TYR A 91 -7.76 4.89 -4.27
N LYS A 92 -7.55 5.21 -5.56
CA LYS A 92 -6.26 5.72 -6.01
C LYS A 92 -5.98 7.05 -5.31
N CYS A 93 -4.83 7.17 -4.66
CA CYS A 93 -4.43 8.38 -3.97
C CYS A 93 -4.26 9.54 -4.98
N PRO A 94 -5.03 10.65 -4.86
CA PRO A 94 -4.83 11.84 -5.69
C PRO A 94 -3.47 12.49 -5.41
N ASN A 95 -2.86 13.13 -6.41
CA ASN A 95 -1.54 13.77 -6.26
C ASN A 95 -1.52 14.83 -5.15
N GLN A 96 -2.61 15.57 -4.94
CA GLN A 96 -2.70 16.55 -3.85
C GLN A 96 -2.68 15.87 -2.47
N THR A 97 -3.42 14.77 -2.31
CA THR A 97 -3.44 13.95 -1.10
C THR A 97 -2.06 13.33 -0.86
N PHE A 98 -1.45 12.77 -1.90
CA PHE A 98 -0.09 12.23 -1.87
C PHE A 98 0.90 13.28 -1.37
N ARG A 99 0.92 14.47 -1.97
CA ARG A 99 1.82 15.55 -1.55
C ARG A 99 1.59 15.96 -0.10
N ARG A 100 0.33 16.13 0.31
CA ARG A 100 -0.03 16.55 1.67
C ARG A 100 0.30 15.50 2.73
N PHE A 101 0.28 14.21 2.37
CA PHE A 101 0.69 13.14 3.27
C PHE A 101 2.18 13.24 3.58
N HIS A 102 3.00 13.54 2.57
CA HIS A 102 4.46 13.60 2.70
C HIS A 102 5.02 14.95 3.17
N LEU A 103 4.25 16.04 3.09
CA LEU A 103 4.63 17.37 3.60
C LEU A 103 3.93 17.65 4.93
N VAL A 104 4.51 17.14 6.02
CA VAL A 104 3.98 17.32 7.38
C VAL A 104 4.55 18.61 7.95
N ASP A 105 3.68 19.54 8.36
CA ASP A 105 4.07 20.89 8.80
C ASP A 105 5.02 21.57 7.81
N ASP A 106 4.69 21.47 6.50
CA ASP A 106 5.47 21.95 5.36
C ASP A 106 6.86 21.32 5.17
N ASN A 107 7.22 20.30 5.97
CA ASN A 107 8.48 19.59 5.87
C ASN A 107 8.30 18.20 5.23
N LEU A 108 9.25 17.81 4.36
CA LEU A 108 9.26 16.47 3.80
C LEU A 108 9.47 15.41 4.90
N SER A 109 8.56 14.45 4.98
CA SER A 109 8.63 13.31 5.89
C SER A 109 8.41 12.00 5.13
N LEU A 110 9.31 11.06 5.36
CA LEU A 110 9.23 9.67 4.90
C LEU A 110 9.47 8.71 6.07
N ALA A 111 8.98 9.05 7.27
CA ALA A 111 9.24 8.29 8.49
C ALA A 111 8.83 6.80 8.42
N TYR A 112 7.92 6.43 7.51
CA TYR A 112 7.52 5.06 7.27
C TYR A 112 8.53 4.23 6.45
N TYR A 113 9.52 4.85 5.80
CA TYR A 113 10.34 4.16 4.80
C TYR A 113 11.07 2.91 5.32
N PRO A 114 11.61 2.84 6.56
CA PRO A 114 12.26 1.62 7.05
C PRO A 114 11.28 0.45 7.18
N ARG A 115 10.02 0.76 7.54
CA ARG A 115 8.95 -0.25 7.60
C ARG A 115 8.53 -0.67 6.20
N LEU A 116 8.50 0.25 5.25
CA LEU A 116 8.17 -0.05 3.86
C LEU A 116 9.21 -1.00 3.26
N THR A 117 10.50 -0.77 3.49
CA THR A 117 11.56 -1.66 2.97
C THR A 117 11.47 -3.06 3.58
N GLU A 118 11.15 -3.15 4.87
CA GLU A 118 10.93 -4.45 5.53
C GLU A 118 9.70 -5.20 4.99
N VAL A 119 8.55 -4.53 4.87
CA VAL A 119 7.28 -5.17 4.44
C VAL A 119 7.28 -5.54 2.96
N ALA A 120 7.82 -4.67 2.11
CA ALA A 120 7.89 -4.92 0.67
C ALA A 120 9.04 -5.84 0.27
N GLY A 121 9.97 -6.13 1.20
CA GLY A 121 11.13 -6.98 0.99
C GLY A 121 11.91 -6.58 -0.26
N ALA A 122 12.01 -7.51 -1.21
CA ALA A 122 12.78 -7.31 -2.43
C ALA A 122 12.33 -6.10 -3.29
N PHE A 123 11.10 -5.59 -3.13
CA PHE A 123 10.61 -4.42 -3.87
C PHE A 123 10.69 -3.11 -3.07
N GLY A 124 11.19 -3.15 -1.83
CA GLY A 124 11.22 -2.00 -0.94
C GLY A 124 11.96 -0.80 -1.52
N ALA A 125 13.13 -1.05 -2.13
CA ALA A 125 13.93 0.02 -2.72
C ALA A 125 13.28 0.66 -3.94
N GLU A 126 12.70 -0.16 -4.80
CA GLU A 126 11.96 0.28 -5.98
C GLU A 126 10.74 1.12 -5.58
N LEU A 127 9.99 0.71 -4.54
CA LEU A 127 8.84 1.47 -4.05
C LEU A 127 9.24 2.82 -3.45
N VAL A 128 10.33 2.88 -2.67
CA VAL A 128 10.84 4.17 -2.18
C VAL A 128 11.29 5.04 -3.36
N GLY A 129 11.96 4.47 -4.35
CA GLY A 129 12.33 5.15 -5.59
C GLY A 129 11.13 5.79 -6.29
N GLU A 130 10.06 5.02 -6.51
CA GLU A 130 8.82 5.52 -7.13
C GLU A 130 8.16 6.63 -6.31
N ILE A 131 8.09 6.49 -4.98
CA ILE A 131 7.57 7.54 -4.09
C ILE A 131 8.41 8.82 -4.21
N THR A 132 9.74 8.70 -4.17
CA THR A 132 10.64 9.87 -4.28
C THR A 132 10.53 10.52 -5.67
N SER A 133 10.40 9.73 -6.73
CA SER A 133 10.16 10.20 -8.10
C SER A 133 8.87 11.00 -8.19
N GLN A 134 7.76 10.46 -7.67
CA GLN A 134 6.48 11.16 -7.64
C GLN A 134 6.52 12.44 -6.79
N LEU A 135 7.33 12.46 -5.71
CA LEU A 135 7.53 13.67 -4.91
C LEU A 135 8.28 14.75 -5.69
N ARG A 136 9.31 14.41 -6.47
CA ARG A 136 10.05 15.36 -7.32
C ARG A 136 9.14 16.03 -8.34
N GLU A 137 8.18 15.31 -8.91
CA GLU A 137 7.19 15.90 -9.83
C GLU A 137 6.29 16.96 -9.16
N SER A 138 6.22 16.94 -7.82
CA SER A 138 5.33 17.80 -7.03
C SER A 138 6.04 18.90 -6.25
N THR A 139 7.37 18.84 -6.12
CA THR A 139 8.19 19.82 -5.39
C THR A 139 9.67 19.74 -5.79
N ASP A 140 10.26 20.90 -6.11
CA ASP A 140 11.70 21.00 -6.42
C ASP A 140 12.57 21.23 -5.16
N GLU A 141 11.97 21.74 -4.09
CA GLU A 141 12.64 22.22 -2.87
C GLU A 141 13.44 21.12 -2.15
N TYR A 142 12.99 19.87 -2.25
CA TYR A 142 13.54 18.74 -1.52
C TYR A 142 14.39 17.79 -2.37
N SER A 143 14.78 18.19 -3.59
CA SER A 143 15.48 17.34 -4.55
C SER A 143 16.76 16.70 -3.96
N ASP A 144 17.59 17.50 -3.28
CA ASP A 144 18.83 17.01 -2.66
C ASP A 144 18.58 15.97 -1.55
N LEU A 145 17.51 16.17 -0.75
CA LEU A 145 17.15 15.23 0.30
C LEU A 145 16.59 13.93 -0.29
N LEU A 146 15.76 14.01 -1.32
CA LEU A 146 15.22 12.86 -2.04
C LEU A 146 16.36 12.03 -2.67
N ASP A 147 17.38 12.69 -3.23
CA ASP A 147 18.60 12.04 -3.75
C ASP A 147 19.34 11.25 -2.66
N VAL A 148 19.49 11.82 -1.47
CA VAL A 148 20.15 11.14 -0.35
C VAL A 148 19.35 9.90 0.08
N ILE A 149 18.03 10.01 0.16
CA ILE A 149 17.15 8.90 0.55
C ILE A 149 17.22 7.77 -0.49
N GLU A 150 17.11 8.11 -1.77
CA GLU A 150 17.20 7.13 -2.86
C GLU A 150 18.55 6.41 -2.87
N ARG A 151 19.66 7.14 -2.73
CA ARG A 151 21.00 6.54 -2.65
C ARG A 151 21.16 5.63 -1.45
N LYS A 152 20.64 6.03 -0.28
CA LYS A 152 20.70 5.23 0.95
C LYS A 152 19.96 3.91 0.75
N VAL A 153 18.72 3.98 0.26
CA VAL A 153 17.88 2.79 0.09
C VAL A 153 18.42 1.88 -1.01
N ALA A 154 18.94 2.42 -2.11
CA ALA A 154 19.61 1.63 -3.15
C ALA A 154 20.87 0.92 -2.61
N HIS A 155 21.63 1.58 -1.74
CA HIS A 155 22.79 0.95 -1.08
C HIS A 155 22.35 -0.20 -0.16
N GLU A 156 21.35 0.02 0.70
CA GLU A 156 20.80 -1.00 1.60
C GLU A 156 20.33 -2.24 0.82
N ALA A 157 19.57 -2.04 -0.28
CA ALA A 157 19.12 -3.15 -1.12
C ALA A 157 20.26 -3.89 -1.84
N ASN A 158 21.30 -3.18 -2.27
CA ASN A 158 22.47 -3.82 -2.89
C ASN A 158 23.28 -4.67 -1.91
N VAL A 159 23.39 -4.23 -0.65
CA VAL A 159 24.01 -5.01 0.42
C VAL A 159 23.17 -6.25 0.73
N GLU A 160 21.85 -6.12 0.86
CA GLU A 160 20.94 -7.24 1.11
C GLU A 160 20.96 -8.28 -0.01
N ARG A 161 21.04 -7.83 -1.27
CA ARG A 161 21.14 -8.70 -2.46
C ARG A 161 22.54 -9.29 -2.66
N GLY A 162 23.53 -8.92 -1.84
CA GLY A 162 24.91 -9.39 -1.94
C GLY A 162 25.67 -8.86 -3.17
N VAL A 163 25.23 -7.73 -3.73
CA VAL A 163 25.83 -7.08 -4.92
C VAL A 163 27.00 -6.17 -4.52
N LEU A 164 26.96 -5.59 -3.32
CA LEU A 164 28.03 -4.78 -2.74
C LEU A 164 28.53 -5.43 -1.45
N GLN A 165 29.86 -5.58 -1.32
CA GLN A 165 30.54 -6.01 -0.10
C GLN A 165 31.11 -4.83 0.67
#